data_AF-A0A6B3HUD5-F1
#
_entry.id   AF-A0A6B3HUD5-F1
#
_cell.length_a   1.000
_cell.length_b   1.000
_cell.length_c   1.000
_cell.angle_alpha   90.00
_cell.angle_beta   90.00
_cell.angle_gamma   90.00
#
_symmetry.space_group_name_H-M   'P 1'
#
loop_
_entity.id
_entity.type
_entity.pdbx_description
1 polymer ?
#
loop_
_entity_poly.entity_id
_entity_poly.type
_entity_poly.pdbx_seq_one_letter_code
_entity_poly.pdbx_strand_id
1 'polypeptide(L)'
;MKSTHLSLIAGTVALAAITGFATLNAPGGPAVAEAGSASSLPVERSSLVCPAPSTSDLAETQYTSYTPPGSETAKGEGEEGTAELKPALPVLDDDEVETDPKKIKKAEEAAKKAKAQADKPVLAVKEPGTPVLAEADGSAAPALVGTATGRLAPGWAAQQTTTVTAGGARGLLGV
;
A
#
# COMPACT_ATOMS: atom_id res chain seq x y z
N MET A 1 66.95 -34.09 16.55
CA MET A 1 65.63 -33.72 15.99
C MET A 1 64.99 -32.56 16.79
N LYS A 2 65.69 -31.42 16.95
CA LYS A 2 65.20 -30.27 17.76
C LYS A 2 65.17 -28.94 16.98
N SER A 3 65.54 -28.95 15.69
CA SER A 3 65.68 -27.77 14.83
C SER A 3 64.45 -27.54 13.91
N THR A 4 63.69 -28.58 13.60
CA THR A 4 62.57 -28.48 12.63
C THR A 4 61.38 -27.71 13.19
N HIS A 5 61.06 -27.87 14.48
CA HIS A 5 59.94 -27.15 15.12
C HIS A 5 60.23 -25.66 15.34
N LEU A 6 61.48 -25.28 15.60
CA LEU A 6 61.89 -23.87 15.75
C LEU A 6 61.82 -23.13 14.41
N SER A 7 62.18 -23.77 13.30
CA SER A 7 62.09 -23.18 11.96
C SER A 7 60.63 -22.93 11.54
N LEU A 8 59.73 -23.86 11.87
CA LEU A 8 58.31 -23.73 11.52
C LEU A 8 57.62 -22.61 12.31
N ILE A 9 57.93 -22.46 13.60
CA ILE A 9 57.41 -21.36 14.44
C ILE A 9 57.98 -20.01 14.00
N ALA A 10 59.26 -19.94 13.66
CA ALA A 10 59.85 -18.71 13.14
C ALA A 10 59.22 -18.29 11.80
N GLY A 11 58.92 -19.26 10.94
CA GLY A 11 58.25 -19.02 9.67
C GLY A 11 56.84 -18.47 9.83
N THR A 12 56.03 -19.01 10.76
CA THR A 12 54.66 -18.53 10.97
C THR A 12 54.61 -17.13 11.59
N VAL A 13 55.53 -16.82 12.51
CA VAL A 13 55.64 -15.48 13.10
C VAL A 13 56.06 -14.44 12.05
N ALA A 14 57.04 -14.78 11.19
CA ALA A 14 57.45 -13.90 10.11
C ALA A 14 56.30 -13.65 9.12
N LEU A 15 55.54 -14.68 8.76
CA LEU A 15 54.41 -14.55 7.85
C LEU A 15 53.29 -13.68 8.45
N ALA A 16 53.00 -13.84 9.74
CA ALA A 16 52.02 -13.03 10.46
C ALA A 16 52.45 -11.55 10.54
N ALA A 17 53.74 -11.29 10.79
CA ALA A 17 54.28 -9.93 10.82
C ALA A 17 54.23 -9.24 9.45
N ILE A 18 54.55 -9.96 8.36
CA ILE A 18 54.48 -9.44 6.99
C ILE A 18 53.02 -9.15 6.60
N THR A 19 52.09 -10.03 6.97
CA THR A 19 50.66 -9.85 6.68
C THR A 19 50.08 -8.68 7.49
N GLY A 20 50.47 -8.53 8.76
CA GLY A 20 50.07 -7.41 9.60
C GLY A 20 50.66 -6.06 9.15
N PHE A 21 51.89 -6.04 8.65
CA PHE A 21 52.50 -4.83 8.08
C PHE A 21 51.86 -4.44 6.74
N ALA A 22 51.43 -5.43 5.95
CA ALA A 22 50.71 -5.21 4.70
C ALA A 22 49.28 -4.67 4.91
N THR A 23 48.59 -5.05 5.99
CA THR A 23 47.28 -4.47 6.34
C THR A 23 47.41 -3.07 6.93
N LEU A 24 48.48 -2.77 7.68
CA LEU A 24 48.74 -1.44 8.24
C LEU A 24 49.22 -0.41 7.21
N ASN A 25 49.93 -0.85 6.17
CA ASN A 25 50.47 0.01 5.09
C ASN A 25 49.75 -0.18 3.76
N ALA A 26 48.54 -0.75 3.77
CA ALA A 26 47.70 -0.71 2.58
C ALA A 26 47.52 0.77 2.20
N PRO A 27 47.93 1.21 1.00
CA PRO A 27 47.55 2.52 0.52
C PRO A 27 46.03 2.51 0.52
N GLY A 28 45.39 3.52 1.12
CA GLY A 28 43.94 3.62 1.15
C GLY A 28 43.41 3.37 -0.26
N GLY A 29 42.87 2.17 -0.49
CA GLY A 29 42.17 1.85 -1.72
C GLY A 29 41.09 2.89 -1.91
N PRO A 30 40.69 3.21 -3.17
CA PRO A 30 39.64 4.18 -3.39
C PRO A 30 38.52 3.86 -2.43
N ALA A 31 38.21 4.81 -1.54
CA ALA A 31 37.10 4.65 -0.63
C ALA A 31 35.96 4.15 -1.50
N VAL A 32 35.49 2.93 -1.23
CA VAL A 32 34.22 2.52 -1.78
C VAL A 32 33.29 3.56 -1.22
N ALA A 33 32.93 4.53 -2.04
CA ALA A 33 31.83 5.40 -1.75
C ALA A 33 30.69 4.40 -1.57
N GLU A 34 30.33 4.12 -0.31
CA GLU A 34 29.05 3.51 -0.03
C GLU A 34 28.09 4.34 -0.86
N ALA A 35 27.48 3.70 -1.85
CA ALA A 35 26.43 4.33 -2.61
C ALA A 35 25.43 4.76 -1.55
N GLY A 36 25.38 6.07 -1.27
CA GLY A 36 24.48 6.61 -0.27
C GLY A 36 23.12 6.03 -0.57
N SER A 37 22.50 5.44 0.46
CA SER A 37 21.16 4.86 0.33
C SER A 37 20.30 5.88 -0.41
N ALA A 38 19.74 5.47 -1.56
CA ALA A 38 18.87 6.33 -2.33
C ALA A 38 17.82 6.87 -1.38
N SER A 39 17.76 8.20 -1.23
CA SER A 39 16.74 8.83 -0.40
C SER A 39 15.40 8.53 -1.05
N SER A 40 14.68 7.56 -0.49
CA SER A 40 13.31 7.27 -0.92
C SER A 40 12.50 8.51 -0.63
N LEU A 41 12.14 9.22 -1.70
CA LEU A 41 11.20 10.33 -1.60
C LEU A 41 9.89 9.81 -0.98
N PRO A 42 9.24 10.60 -0.11
CA PRO A 42 7.93 10.25 0.42
C PRO A 42 6.97 9.94 -0.74
N VAL A 43 6.13 8.92 -0.55
CA VAL A 43 5.05 8.66 -1.50
C VAL A 43 4.04 9.80 -1.38
N GLU A 44 4.05 10.70 -2.36
CA GLU A 44 3.17 11.88 -2.37
C GLU A 44 1.71 11.54 -2.72
N ARG A 45 1.49 10.44 -3.43
CA ARG A 45 0.16 9.98 -3.84
C ARG A 45 0.06 8.47 -3.96
N SER A 46 -0.96 7.90 -3.33
CA SER A 46 -1.31 6.48 -3.40
C SER A 46 -2.74 6.33 -3.94
N SER A 47 -2.99 5.27 -4.70
CA SER A 47 -4.35 4.94 -5.18
C SER A 47 -4.63 3.45 -5.01
N LEU A 48 -5.84 3.11 -4.60
CA LEU A 48 -6.27 1.73 -4.34
C LEU A 48 -7.66 1.49 -4.93
N VAL A 49 -7.99 0.22 -5.15
CA VAL A 49 -9.31 -0.22 -5.60
C VAL A 49 -9.76 -1.37 -4.71
N CYS A 50 -10.97 -1.25 -4.16
CA CYS A 50 -11.68 -2.31 -3.47
C CYS A 50 -12.77 -2.83 -4.43
N PRO A 51 -12.64 -4.07 -4.96
CA PRO A 51 -13.58 -4.60 -5.94
C PRO A 51 -14.98 -4.77 -5.35
N ALA A 52 -15.99 -4.88 -6.22
CA ALA A 52 -17.35 -5.17 -5.79
C ALA A 52 -17.37 -6.47 -4.95
N PRO A 53 -18.02 -6.48 -3.77
CA PRO A 53 -17.95 -7.57 -2.82
C PRO A 53 -18.69 -8.82 -3.31
N SER A 54 -19.96 -8.99 -2.91
CA SER A 54 -20.78 -10.14 -3.22
C SER A 54 -22.12 -9.68 -3.75
N THR A 55 -22.68 -10.41 -4.71
CA THR A 55 -24.02 -10.16 -5.26
C THR A 55 -25.12 -10.79 -4.40
N SER A 56 -24.81 -11.30 -3.21
CA SER A 56 -25.77 -11.91 -2.29
C SER A 56 -26.38 -10.87 -1.36
N ASP A 57 -27.69 -10.94 -1.14
CA ASP A 57 -28.39 -10.11 -0.16
C ASP A 57 -28.07 -10.49 1.30
N LEU A 58 -27.46 -11.67 1.51
CA LEU A 58 -27.01 -12.14 2.82
C LEU A 58 -25.51 -11.88 3.05
N ALA A 59 -24.90 -11.04 2.22
CA ALA A 59 -23.52 -10.62 2.38
C ALA A 59 -23.42 -9.40 3.29
N GLU A 60 -22.53 -9.46 4.26
CA GLU A 60 -22.18 -8.34 5.14
C GLU A 60 -20.74 -7.95 4.83
N THR A 61 -20.50 -6.71 4.39
CA THR A 61 -19.15 -6.25 4.00
C THR A 61 -18.67 -5.16 4.93
N GLN A 62 -17.47 -5.35 5.48
CA GLN A 62 -16.76 -4.35 6.24
C GLN A 62 -15.56 -3.84 5.45
N TYR A 63 -15.49 -2.52 5.28
CA TYR A 63 -14.36 -1.82 4.71
C TYR A 63 -13.55 -1.18 5.82
N THR A 64 -12.24 -1.30 5.76
CA THR A 64 -11.29 -0.65 6.68
C THR A 64 -10.28 0.15 5.87
N SER A 65 -10.00 1.37 6.30
CA SER A 65 -8.94 2.20 5.75
C SER A 65 -8.00 2.62 6.86
N TYR A 66 -6.70 2.55 6.59
CA TYR A 66 -5.67 2.81 7.59
C TYR A 66 -4.43 3.42 6.95
N THR A 67 -3.92 4.49 7.56
CA THR A 67 -2.58 5.00 7.30
C THR A 67 -1.73 4.72 8.53
N PRO A 68 -0.59 4.04 8.41
CA PRO A 68 0.31 3.85 9.55
C PRO A 68 0.87 5.19 10.06
N PRO A 69 1.18 5.29 11.37
CA PRO A 69 1.95 6.44 11.85
C PRO A 69 3.33 6.43 11.17
N GLY A 70 3.80 7.59 10.73
CA GLY A 70 5.14 7.73 10.14
C GLY A 70 6.24 7.26 11.09
N SER A 71 7.37 6.78 10.55
CA SER A 71 8.57 6.53 11.36
C SER A 71 9.09 7.83 11.98
N GLU A 72 9.87 7.76 13.06
CA GLU A 72 10.43 8.98 13.70
C GLU A 72 11.28 9.84 12.75
N THR A 73 11.85 9.25 11.70
CA THR A 73 12.55 9.94 10.60
C THR A 73 11.64 10.60 9.57
N ALA A 74 10.34 10.27 9.55
CA ALA A 74 9.28 10.86 8.73
C ALA A 74 8.30 11.69 9.57
N LYS A 75 8.72 12.12 10.77
CA LYS A 75 7.93 12.99 11.66
C LYS A 75 7.87 14.45 11.16
N GLY A 76 8.45 14.73 10.00
CA GLY A 76 8.51 16.06 9.39
C GLY A 76 7.46 16.26 8.30
N GLU A 77 6.60 17.26 8.53
CA GLU A 77 6.20 18.25 7.52
C GLU A 77 5.76 17.72 6.13
N GLY A 78 4.97 16.65 6.09
CA GLY A 78 4.17 16.35 4.90
C GLY A 78 3.02 17.35 4.78
N GLU A 79 2.77 17.84 3.57
CA GLU A 79 1.61 18.68 3.26
C GLU A 79 0.31 18.04 3.81
N GLU A 80 -0.67 18.87 4.17
CA GLU A 80 -1.98 18.40 4.62
C GLU A 80 -2.54 17.43 3.58
N GLY A 81 -2.69 16.16 3.99
CA GLY A 81 -3.02 15.05 3.12
C GLY A 81 -4.46 14.60 3.28
N THR A 82 -5.01 13.99 2.23
CA THR A 82 -6.32 13.33 2.27
C THR A 82 -6.14 11.84 2.07
N ALA A 83 -7.03 11.01 2.58
CA ALA A 83 -7.09 9.58 2.29
C ALA A 83 -8.54 9.12 2.32
N GLU A 84 -9.10 8.91 1.14
CA GLU A 84 -10.54 8.71 0.95
C GLU A 84 -10.82 7.50 0.07
N LEU A 85 -11.84 6.72 0.42
CA LEU A 85 -12.46 5.72 -0.45
C LEU A 85 -13.85 6.19 -0.85
N LYS A 86 -14.10 6.22 -2.15
CA LYS A 86 -15.34 6.68 -2.78
C LYS A 86 -15.97 5.56 -3.59
N PRO A 87 -17.31 5.52 -3.73
CA PRO A 87 -17.97 4.60 -4.63
C PRO A 87 -17.41 4.70 -6.05
N ALA A 88 -17.04 3.57 -6.64
CA ALA A 88 -16.63 3.50 -8.04
C ALA A 88 -17.81 3.91 -8.93
N LEU A 89 -17.53 4.72 -9.95
CA LEU A 89 -18.53 4.99 -10.98
C LEU A 89 -18.72 3.73 -11.83
N PRO A 90 -19.96 3.30 -12.09
CA PRO A 90 -20.20 2.20 -13.02
C PRO A 90 -19.66 2.60 -14.40
N VAL A 91 -18.97 1.66 -15.06
CA VAL A 91 -18.66 1.78 -16.49
C VAL A 91 -20.00 1.77 -17.22
N LEU A 92 -20.33 2.88 -17.88
CA LEU A 92 -21.44 2.92 -18.81
C LEU A 92 -20.91 2.31 -20.10
N ASP A 93 -21.40 1.16 -20.50
CA ASP A 93 -21.12 0.62 -21.82
C ASP A 93 -21.75 1.58 -22.85
N ASP A 94 -20.91 2.37 -23.53
CA ASP A 94 -21.31 3.35 -24.55
C ASP A 94 -21.84 2.70 -25.86
N ASP A 95 -21.87 1.37 -25.94
CA ASP A 95 -22.10 0.61 -27.18
C ASP A 95 -23.57 0.25 -27.48
N GLU A 96 -24.53 0.55 -26.59
CA GLU A 96 -25.96 0.46 -26.93
C GLU A 96 -26.60 1.85 -27.03
N VAL A 97 -26.74 2.35 -28.25
CA VAL A 97 -27.51 3.56 -28.55
C VAL A 97 -29.00 3.28 -28.30
N GLU A 98 -29.45 3.41 -27.05
CA GLU A 98 -30.88 3.41 -26.71
C GLU A 98 -31.53 4.68 -27.29
N THR A 99 -32.40 4.50 -28.28
CA THR A 99 -33.10 5.60 -28.98
C THR A 99 -34.38 6.07 -28.25
N ASP A 100 -34.68 5.49 -27.08
CA ASP A 100 -35.93 5.71 -26.36
C ASP A 100 -35.81 6.91 -25.38
N PRO A 101 -36.49 8.05 -25.63
CA PRO A 101 -36.25 9.29 -24.88
C PRO A 101 -36.60 9.19 -23.39
N LYS A 102 -37.47 8.25 -23.00
CA LYS A 102 -37.80 8.00 -21.58
C LYS A 102 -36.69 7.26 -20.84
N LYS A 103 -35.97 6.37 -21.53
CA LYS A 103 -34.88 5.61 -20.91
C LYS A 103 -33.58 6.40 -20.88
N ILE A 104 -33.30 7.22 -21.89
CA ILE A 104 -32.20 8.20 -21.88
C ILE A 104 -32.29 9.10 -20.65
N LYS A 105 -33.46 9.71 -20.39
CA LYS A 105 -33.67 10.56 -19.21
C LYS A 105 -33.45 9.81 -17.89
N LYS A 106 -33.88 8.55 -17.81
CA LYS A 106 -33.71 7.71 -16.62
C LYS A 106 -32.24 7.32 -16.41
N ALA A 107 -31.51 7.04 -17.49
CA ALA A 107 -30.08 6.76 -17.48
C ALA A 107 -29.27 8.00 -17.06
N GLU A 108 -29.61 9.19 -17.58
CA GLU A 108 -28.98 10.45 -17.14
C GLU A 108 -29.25 10.76 -15.67
N GLU A 109 -30.48 10.55 -15.18
CA GLU A 109 -30.81 10.75 -13.76
C GLU A 109 -30.05 9.77 -12.86
N ALA A 110 -29.98 8.50 -13.27
CA ALA A 110 -29.23 7.47 -12.56
C ALA A 110 -27.72 7.78 -12.55
N ALA A 111 -27.15 8.21 -13.68
CA ALA A 111 -25.75 8.61 -13.79
C ALA A 111 -25.44 9.85 -12.93
N LYS A 112 -26.35 10.85 -12.91
CA LYS A 112 -26.20 12.03 -12.06
C LYS A 112 -26.28 11.68 -10.57
N LYS A 113 -27.18 10.77 -10.19
CA LYS A 113 -27.31 10.27 -8.82
C LYS A 113 -26.12 9.41 -8.41
N ALA A 114 -25.54 8.62 -9.32
CA ALA A 114 -24.33 7.84 -9.09
C ALA A 114 -23.12 8.76 -8.89
N LYS A 115 -22.96 9.81 -9.71
CA LYS A 115 -21.91 10.83 -9.53
C LYS A 115 -22.01 11.55 -8.19
N ALA A 116 -23.21 12.00 -7.82
CA ALA A 116 -23.42 12.69 -6.54
C ALA A 116 -23.15 11.81 -5.31
N GLN A 117 -23.31 10.49 -5.43
CA GLN A 117 -22.93 9.54 -4.38
C GLN A 117 -21.43 9.23 -4.39
N ALA A 118 -20.82 9.14 -5.57
CA ALA A 118 -19.38 8.95 -5.74
C ALA A 118 -18.55 10.13 -5.21
N ASP A 119 -19.11 11.35 -5.21
CA ASP A 119 -18.44 12.53 -4.67
C ASP A 119 -18.29 12.49 -3.14
N LYS A 120 -19.13 11.70 -2.44
CA LYS A 120 -19.07 11.55 -0.98
C LYS A 120 -18.17 10.38 -0.60
N PRO A 121 -17.12 10.62 0.21
CA PRO A 121 -16.29 9.52 0.70
C PRO A 121 -17.09 8.62 1.64
N VAL A 122 -17.03 7.31 1.39
CA VAL A 122 -17.57 6.28 2.29
C VAL A 122 -16.66 6.12 3.50
N LEU A 123 -15.35 6.22 3.27
CA LEU A 123 -14.31 6.25 4.30
C LEU A 123 -13.39 7.43 4.05
N ALA A 124 -13.04 8.14 5.12
CA ALA A 124 -12.03 9.19 5.10
C ALA A 124 -11.15 9.06 6.34
N VAL A 125 -9.88 8.70 6.14
CA VAL A 125 -8.87 8.71 7.21
C VAL A 125 -8.47 10.16 7.46
N LYS A 126 -8.58 10.61 8.70
CA LYS A 126 -8.24 11.98 9.10
C LYS A 126 -6.86 12.08 9.74
N GLU A 127 -6.44 11.02 10.43
CA GLU A 127 -5.22 11.00 11.23
C GLU A 127 -4.49 9.67 11.02
N PRO A 128 -3.16 9.69 10.84
CA PRO A 128 -2.35 8.47 10.84
C PRO A 128 -2.49 7.70 12.16
N GLY A 129 -2.43 6.37 12.08
CA GLY A 129 -2.51 5.46 13.23
C GLY A 129 -3.93 5.14 13.67
N THR A 130 -4.96 5.80 13.13
CA THR A 130 -6.36 5.51 13.48
C THR A 130 -7.06 4.84 12.30
N PRO A 131 -7.45 3.56 12.42
CA PRO A 131 -8.24 2.91 11.38
C PRO A 131 -9.66 3.48 11.34
N VAL A 132 -10.22 3.60 10.14
CA VAL A 132 -11.61 4.00 9.91
C VAL A 132 -12.35 2.83 9.28
N LEU A 133 -13.55 2.53 9.79
CA LEU A 133 -14.40 1.43 9.33
C LEU A 133 -15.73 1.92 8.77
N ALA A 134 -16.23 1.20 7.78
CA ALA A 134 -17.55 1.40 7.19
C ALA A 134 -18.14 0.03 6.83
N GLU A 135 -19.45 -0.08 6.94
CA GLU A 135 -20.18 -1.32 6.68
C GLU A 135 -21.13 -1.10 5.50
N ALA A 136 -21.27 -2.13 4.66
CA ALA A 136 -22.22 -2.17 3.57
C ALA A 136 -22.78 -3.58 3.42
N ASP A 137 -24.10 -3.67 3.40
CA ASP A 137 -24.80 -4.95 3.40
C ASP A 137 -25.50 -5.22 2.07
N GLY A 138 -25.57 -6.50 1.75
CA GLY A 138 -26.29 -7.05 0.63
C GLY A 138 -25.63 -6.81 -0.72
N SER A 139 -26.40 -7.16 -1.75
CA SER A 139 -25.96 -7.17 -3.16
C SER A 139 -25.67 -5.78 -3.74
N ALA A 140 -26.09 -4.73 -3.04
CA ALA A 140 -25.96 -3.34 -3.48
C ALA A 140 -24.66 -2.65 -2.99
N ALA A 141 -23.83 -3.34 -2.20
CA ALA A 141 -22.57 -2.79 -1.73
C ALA A 141 -21.64 -2.45 -2.92
N PRO A 142 -21.18 -1.20 -3.05
CA PRO A 142 -20.45 -0.76 -4.24
C PRO A 142 -18.97 -1.18 -4.19
N ALA A 143 -18.34 -1.29 -5.37
CA ALA A 143 -16.89 -1.22 -5.45
C ALA A 143 -16.42 0.18 -4.99
N LEU A 144 -15.25 0.27 -4.38
CA LEU A 144 -14.67 1.55 -3.94
C LEU A 144 -13.37 1.83 -4.68
N VAL A 145 -13.13 3.10 -4.99
CA VAL A 145 -11.86 3.62 -5.51
C VAL A 145 -11.31 4.62 -4.51
N GLY A 146 -10.03 4.50 -4.23
CA GLY A 146 -9.35 5.22 -3.19
C GLY A 146 -8.21 6.08 -3.69
N THR A 147 -8.06 7.25 -3.09
CA THR A 147 -6.87 8.08 -3.26
C THR A 147 -6.39 8.62 -1.92
N ALA A 148 -5.08 8.56 -1.70
CA ALA A 148 -4.42 9.22 -0.60
C ALA A 148 -3.30 10.14 -1.09
N THR A 149 -3.10 11.26 -0.40
CA THR A 149 -2.10 12.29 -0.71
C THR A 149 -1.37 12.76 0.54
N GLY A 150 -0.22 13.41 0.36
CA GLY A 150 0.53 14.08 1.42
C GLY A 150 0.85 13.15 2.58
N ARG A 151 0.71 13.63 3.83
CA ARG A 151 1.03 12.84 5.03
C ARG A 151 0.22 11.55 5.21
N LEU A 152 -0.90 11.39 4.48
CA LEU A 152 -1.75 10.20 4.57
C LEU A 152 -1.46 9.14 3.51
N ALA A 153 -0.66 9.47 2.49
CA ALA A 153 -0.34 8.56 1.37
C ALA A 153 0.68 7.45 1.70
N PRO A 154 1.76 7.70 2.46
CA PRO A 154 2.77 6.68 2.74
C PRO A 154 2.21 5.50 3.53
N GLY A 155 2.28 4.30 2.94
CA GLY A 155 1.82 3.07 3.58
C GLY A 155 0.29 2.97 3.74
N TRP A 156 -0.48 3.85 3.10
CA TRP A 156 -1.94 3.79 3.13
C TRP A 156 -2.45 2.46 2.58
N ALA A 157 -3.38 1.85 3.31
CA ALA A 157 -4.00 0.58 2.96
C ALA A 157 -5.52 0.64 3.13
N ALA A 158 -6.21 -0.18 2.34
CA ALA A 158 -7.62 -0.47 2.46
C ALA A 158 -7.79 -1.99 2.50
N GLN A 159 -8.69 -2.46 3.35
CA GLN A 159 -9.07 -3.87 3.46
C GLN A 159 -10.59 -3.96 3.28
N GLN A 160 -11.03 -4.97 2.54
CA GLN A 160 -12.43 -5.32 2.44
C GLN A 160 -12.63 -6.75 2.92
N THR A 161 -13.63 -6.96 3.77
CA THR A 161 -13.97 -8.28 4.29
C THR A 161 -15.46 -8.51 4.17
N THR A 162 -15.85 -9.50 3.39
CA THR A 162 -17.25 -9.87 3.16
C THR A 162 -17.55 -11.22 3.80
N THR A 163 -18.58 -11.27 4.63
CA THR A 163 -19.11 -12.49 5.24
C THR A 163 -20.42 -12.85 4.57
N VAL A 164 -20.58 -14.10 4.15
CA VAL A 164 -21.84 -14.62 3.62
C VAL A 164 -22.33 -15.75 4.53
N THR A 165 -23.46 -15.55 5.20
CA THR A 165 -23.94 -16.44 6.25
C THR A 165 -24.68 -17.68 5.71
N ALA A 166 -25.22 -17.62 4.48
CA ALA A 166 -25.94 -18.73 3.87
C ALA A 166 -25.76 -18.83 2.34
N GLY A 167 -26.06 -20.02 1.79
CA GLY A 167 -25.97 -20.32 0.36
C GLY A 167 -24.66 -21.00 -0.06
N GLY A 168 -24.53 -21.30 -1.36
CA GLY A 168 -23.35 -21.99 -1.93
C GLY A 168 -22.04 -21.19 -1.84
N ALA A 169 -22.15 -19.88 -1.65
CA ALA A 169 -21.03 -18.95 -1.45
C ALA A 169 -20.77 -18.61 0.03
N ARG A 170 -21.26 -19.43 0.98
CA ARG A 170 -21.05 -19.19 2.42
C ARG A 170 -19.56 -19.14 2.77
N GLY A 171 -19.18 -18.22 3.65
CA GLY A 171 -17.80 -18.08 4.10
C GLY A 171 -17.35 -16.63 4.26
N LEU A 172 -16.04 -16.46 4.45
CA LEU A 172 -15.37 -15.17 4.55
C LEU A 172 -14.53 -14.95 3.29
N LEU A 173 -14.69 -13.79 2.66
CA LEU A 173 -13.87 -13.32 1.54
C LEU A 173 -13.13 -12.06 1.99
N GLY A 174 -11.81 -12.03 1.81
CA GLY A 174 -10.98 -10.87 2.12
C GLY A 174 -10.15 -10.48 0.90
N VAL A 175 -10.05 -9.18 0.65
CA VAL A 175 -9.20 -8.57 -0.40
C VAL A 175 -8.50 -7.32 0.13
#